data_AF-A0A1S3ZWL8-F1
#
_entry.id   AF-A0A1S3ZWL8-F1
#
_cell.length_a   1.000
_cell.length_b   1.000
_cell.length_c   1.000
_cell.angle_alpha   90.00
_cell.angle_beta   90.00
_cell.angle_gamma   90.00
#
_symmetry.space_group_name_H-M   'P 1'
#
loop_
_entity.id
_entity.type
_entity.pdbx_description
1 polymer ?
#
loop_
_entity_poly.entity_id
_entity_poly.type
_entity_poly.pdbx_seq_one_letter_code
_entity_poly.pdbx_strand_id
1 'polypeptide(L)'
;MDQLLSKDMDVSGGQSLYPLHRCKTIHLVRHAQGIHNVEGEMNHSAYLSPHLFDAHLTPLGWEQVDNLRKHVHASGLSKKVELVITSPLLRTMQTAVGVFGGEGCPDGIDVPLLMVADAGNSNHPAISSLYCPPFIAVEGCREHLGVHWCDKRRSISEYKPLFPAIDFSMIECDDDV
;
A
#
# COMPACT_ATOMS: atom_id res chain seq x y z
N MET A 1 31.77 11.97 44.30
CA MET A 1 32.73 11.82 43.20
C MET A 1 33.32 10.44 43.19
N ASP A 2 32.96 9.54 42.31
CA ASP A 2 31.72 9.23 41.62
C ASP A 2 32.03 7.92 40.92
N GLN A 3 31.08 6.99 41.02
CA GLN A 3 30.75 5.94 40.06
C GLN A 3 31.89 5.29 39.25
N LEU A 4 32.06 3.98 39.45
CA LEU A 4 31.94 3.03 38.32
C LEU A 4 31.73 1.60 38.86
N LEU A 5 30.49 1.33 39.27
CA LEU A 5 29.95 -0.03 39.28
C LEU A 5 29.77 -0.42 37.81
N SER A 6 30.72 -1.18 37.28
CA SER A 6 30.52 -1.98 36.07
C SER A 6 29.42 -3.00 36.37
N LYS A 7 28.16 -2.64 36.07
CA LYS A 7 27.11 -3.62 35.88
C LYS A 7 27.39 -4.30 34.55
N ASP A 8 27.95 -5.49 34.61
CA ASP A 8 27.87 -6.44 33.51
C ASP A 8 26.40 -6.58 33.12
N MET A 9 26.01 -5.97 31.99
CA MET A 9 24.79 -6.33 31.30
C MET A 9 25.04 -7.73 30.73
N ASP A 10 24.67 -8.73 31.51
CA ASP A 10 24.43 -10.06 30.98
C ASP A 10 23.19 -9.97 30.06
N VAL A 11 23.42 -9.58 28.81
CA VAL A 11 22.42 -9.67 27.74
C VAL A 11 22.36 -11.14 27.33
N SER A 12 21.92 -11.99 28.26
CA SER A 12 21.36 -13.28 27.91
C SER A 12 20.08 -12.96 27.16
N GLY A 13 20.18 -12.85 25.82
CA GLY A 13 19.04 -12.78 24.91
C GLY A 13 18.24 -14.07 25.05
N GLY A 14 17.44 -14.17 26.11
CA GLY A 14 16.59 -15.32 26.36
C GLY A 14 15.64 -15.46 25.19
N GLN A 15 15.81 -16.51 24.40
CA GLN A 15 14.84 -16.89 23.37
C GLN A 15 13.51 -17.18 24.08
N SER A 16 12.64 -16.18 24.11
CA SER A 16 11.28 -16.32 24.62
C SER A 16 10.41 -16.89 23.52
N LEU A 17 9.85 -18.07 23.76
CA LEU A 17 8.86 -18.68 22.86
C LEU A 17 7.51 -18.02 23.11
N TYR A 18 7.04 -17.24 22.15
CA TYR A 18 5.69 -16.65 22.18
C TYR A 18 4.70 -17.58 21.48
N PRO A 19 3.58 -17.96 22.11
CA PRO A 19 2.56 -18.74 21.42
C PRO A 19 2.04 -17.96 20.20
N LEU A 20 2.03 -18.60 19.03
CA LEU A 20 1.65 -17.95 17.77
C LEU A 20 0.26 -17.28 17.83
N HIS A 21 -0.68 -17.86 18.57
CA HIS A 21 -2.03 -17.30 18.76
C HIS A 21 -2.05 -16.00 19.58
N ARG A 22 -0.93 -15.59 20.19
CA ARG A 22 -0.74 -14.30 20.87
C ARG A 22 0.11 -13.33 20.06
N CYS A 23 0.51 -13.70 18.84
CA CYS A 23 1.29 -12.87 17.94
C CYS A 23 0.41 -12.30 16.84
N LYS A 24 0.79 -11.14 16.33
CA LYS A 24 0.26 -10.60 15.07
C LYS A 24 1.20 -10.98 13.94
N THR A 25 0.65 -11.49 12.85
CA THR A 25 1.41 -11.77 11.63
C THR A 25 1.28 -10.58 10.70
N ILE A 26 2.43 -10.05 10.27
CA ILE A 26 2.49 -8.92 9.33
C ILE A 26 3.06 -9.45 8.01
N HIS A 27 2.32 -9.24 6.93
CA HIS A 27 2.79 -9.52 5.57
C HIS A 27 3.21 -8.21 4.92
N LEU A 28 4.44 -8.17 4.40
CA LEU A 28 4.99 -6.99 3.74
C LEU A 28 5.02 -7.22 2.23
N VAL A 29 4.46 -6.27 1.49
CA VAL A 29 4.37 -6.31 0.03
C VAL A 29 4.86 -4.96 -0.51
N ARG A 30 5.82 -4.99 -1.43
CA ARG A 30 6.22 -3.80 -2.19
C ARG A 30 5.17 -3.52 -3.28
N HIS A 31 4.97 -2.25 -3.63
CA HIS A 31 4.14 -1.90 -4.79
C HIS A 31 4.64 -2.59 -6.07
N ALA A 32 3.72 -2.89 -6.98
CA ALA A 32 4.06 -3.38 -8.31
C ALA A 32 4.71 -2.28 -9.18
N GLN A 33 5.26 -2.62 -10.33
CA GLN A 33 5.98 -1.67 -11.18
C GLN A 33 5.13 -0.43 -11.50
N GLY A 34 5.62 0.75 -11.12
CA GLY A 34 5.06 2.04 -11.50
C GLY A 34 5.79 2.66 -12.69
N ILE A 35 5.15 3.64 -13.33
CA ILE A 35 5.75 4.37 -14.48
C ILE A 35 7.11 4.96 -14.11
N HIS A 36 7.25 5.47 -12.87
CA HIS A 36 8.52 6.00 -12.36
C HIS A 36 9.67 4.99 -12.31
N ASN A 37 9.39 3.68 -12.13
CA ASN A 37 10.45 2.67 -12.13
C ASN A 37 11.05 2.54 -13.53
N VAL A 38 10.19 2.46 -14.56
CA VAL A 38 10.62 2.31 -15.96
C VAL A 38 11.42 3.52 -16.42
N GLU A 39 10.96 4.74 -16.11
CA GLU A 39 11.65 5.96 -16.51
C GLU A 39 12.96 6.17 -15.73
N GLY A 40 12.98 5.87 -14.43
CA GLY A 40 14.17 5.98 -13.59
C GLY A 40 15.27 4.99 -13.95
N GLU A 41 14.91 3.78 -14.41
CA GLU A 41 15.86 2.79 -14.93
C GLU A 41 16.53 3.25 -16.23
N MET A 42 15.79 3.98 -17.08
CA MET A 42 16.34 4.56 -18.31
C MET A 42 17.19 5.79 -18.03
N ASN A 43 16.73 6.67 -17.13
CA ASN A 43 17.41 7.89 -16.77
C ASN A 43 17.07 8.31 -15.33
N HIS A 44 18.05 8.22 -14.44
CA HIS A 44 17.87 8.56 -13.03
C HIS A 44 17.47 10.03 -12.79
N SER A 45 17.74 10.95 -13.73
CA SER A 45 17.26 12.33 -13.62
C SER A 45 15.75 12.46 -13.85
N ALA A 46 15.10 11.43 -14.41
CA ALA A 46 13.66 11.41 -14.66
C ALA A 46 12.84 11.53 -13.38
N TYR A 47 13.35 11.09 -12.22
CA TYR A 47 12.67 11.25 -10.93
C TYR A 47 12.39 12.72 -10.53
N LEU A 48 13.08 13.67 -11.16
CA LEU A 48 12.85 15.10 -10.99
C LEU A 48 11.79 15.66 -11.96
N SER A 49 11.23 14.82 -12.83
CA SER A 49 10.18 15.20 -13.77
C SER A 49 8.83 15.32 -13.08
N PRO A 50 8.13 16.47 -13.19
CA PRO A 50 6.77 16.60 -12.72
C PRO A 50 5.78 15.62 -13.36
N HIS A 51 6.12 15.04 -14.52
CA HIS A 51 5.27 14.03 -15.18
C HIS A 51 5.18 12.72 -14.40
N LEU A 52 6.16 12.45 -13.53
CA LEU A 52 6.14 11.28 -12.64
C LEU A 52 5.42 11.55 -11.32
N PHE A 53 4.77 12.72 -11.17
CA PHE A 53 4.01 13.05 -9.97
C PHE A 53 2.99 11.96 -9.65
N ASP A 54 3.13 11.39 -8.45
CA ASP A 54 2.26 10.33 -7.94
C ASP A 54 1.98 9.22 -8.97
N ALA A 55 3.05 8.70 -9.58
CA ALA A 55 2.97 7.78 -10.71
C ALA A 55 2.10 6.54 -10.41
N HIS A 56 1.23 6.19 -11.35
CA HIS A 56 0.42 4.97 -11.33
C HIS A 56 1.22 3.73 -11.77
N LEU A 57 0.59 2.56 -11.64
CA LEU A 57 1.11 1.28 -12.13
C LEU A 57 1.20 1.22 -13.66
N THR A 58 2.22 0.54 -14.17
CA THR A 58 2.33 0.21 -15.59
C THR A 58 1.42 -0.97 -15.96
N PRO A 59 1.21 -1.28 -17.25
CA PRO A 59 0.54 -2.53 -17.65
C PRO A 59 1.20 -3.78 -17.06
N LEU A 60 2.54 -3.81 -17.00
CA LEU A 60 3.30 -4.89 -16.34
C LEU A 60 3.07 -4.88 -14.81
N GLY A 61 2.95 -3.71 -14.20
CA GLY A 61 2.59 -3.58 -12.79
C GLY A 61 1.24 -4.21 -12.48
N TRP A 62 0.23 -4.03 -13.34
CA TRP A 62 -1.06 -4.69 -13.18
C TRP A 62 -0.99 -6.21 -13.38
N GLU A 63 -0.16 -6.70 -14.32
CA GLU A 63 0.09 -8.14 -14.44
C GLU A 63 0.72 -8.74 -13.17
N GLN A 64 1.66 -8.00 -12.53
CA GLN A 64 2.24 -8.39 -11.25
C GLN A 64 1.19 -8.43 -10.13
N VAL A 65 0.28 -7.44 -10.08
CA VAL A 65 -0.86 -7.40 -9.17
C VAL A 65 -1.75 -8.64 -9.35
N ASP A 66 -2.11 -8.98 -10.58
CA ASP A 66 -2.95 -10.14 -10.89
C ASP A 66 -2.29 -11.46 -10.46
N ASN A 67 -0.99 -11.59 -10.71
CA ASN A 67 -0.24 -12.78 -10.32
C ASN A 67 -0.15 -12.91 -8.79
N LEU A 68 0.05 -11.80 -8.08
CA LEU A 68 0.04 -11.81 -6.61
C LEU A 68 -1.37 -12.10 -6.06
N ARG A 69 -2.43 -11.52 -6.62
CA ARG A 69 -3.82 -11.81 -6.25
C ARG A 69 -4.12 -13.31 -6.35
N LYS A 70 -3.77 -13.93 -7.48
CA LYS A 70 -3.92 -15.39 -7.69
C LYS A 70 -3.21 -16.18 -6.59
N HIS A 71 -1.97 -15.80 -6.24
CA HIS A 71 -1.21 -16.46 -5.19
C HIS A 71 -1.84 -16.30 -3.79
N VAL A 72 -2.27 -15.09 -3.43
CA VAL A 72 -2.91 -14.79 -2.14
C VAL A 72 -4.22 -15.56 -1.99
N HIS A 73 -5.00 -15.71 -3.07
CA HIS A 73 -6.22 -16.50 -3.07
C HIS A 73 -5.94 -18.01 -2.98
N ALA A 74 -5.02 -18.53 -3.81
CA ALA A 74 -4.67 -19.95 -3.84
C ALA A 74 -4.05 -20.45 -2.52
N SER A 75 -3.27 -19.60 -1.84
CA SER A 75 -2.70 -19.90 -0.52
C SER A 75 -3.72 -19.80 0.63
N GLY A 76 -4.91 -19.25 0.37
CA GLY A 76 -5.92 -18.95 1.40
C GLY A 76 -5.54 -17.78 2.30
N LEU A 77 -4.50 -17.02 1.97
CA LEU A 77 -4.08 -15.85 2.74
C LEU A 77 -5.16 -14.76 2.73
N SER A 78 -5.88 -14.57 1.62
CA SER A 78 -6.97 -13.59 1.54
C SER A 78 -8.02 -13.74 2.65
N LYS A 79 -8.29 -14.97 3.09
CA LYS A 79 -9.25 -15.28 4.16
C LYS A 79 -8.72 -15.03 5.57
N LYS A 80 -7.42 -14.79 5.72
CA LYS A 80 -6.74 -14.57 7.01
C LYS A 80 -6.37 -13.11 7.24
N VAL A 81 -6.35 -12.28 6.19
CA VAL A 81 -6.03 -10.86 6.30
C VAL A 81 -7.22 -10.14 6.94
N GLU A 82 -6.99 -9.54 8.10
CA GLU A 82 -8.02 -8.79 8.85
C GLU A 82 -7.98 -7.28 8.56
N LEU A 83 -6.88 -6.78 8.00
CA LEU A 83 -6.63 -5.36 7.73
C LEU A 83 -5.57 -5.21 6.63
N VAL A 84 -5.78 -4.29 5.70
CA VAL A 84 -4.77 -3.87 4.72
C VAL A 84 -4.34 -2.43 5.03
N ILE A 85 -3.04 -2.24 5.23
CA ILE A 85 -2.43 -0.92 5.44
C ILE A 85 -1.60 -0.60 4.22
N THR A 86 -1.76 0.61 3.67
CA THR A 86 -1.03 1.06 2.49
C THR A 86 -0.42 2.44 2.70
N SER A 87 0.65 2.70 1.95
CA SER A 87 1.13 4.07 1.75
C SER A 87 0.10 4.86 0.93
N PRO A 88 -0.09 6.17 1.19
CA PRO A 88 -0.97 7.01 0.39
C PRO A 88 -0.29 7.46 -0.92
N LEU A 89 0.37 6.54 -1.64
CA LEU A 89 0.87 6.77 -3.00
C LEU A 89 -0.02 6.00 -3.97
N LEU A 90 -0.26 6.54 -5.16
CA LEU A 90 -1.20 5.95 -6.11
C LEU A 90 -0.84 4.52 -6.47
N ARG A 91 0.43 4.26 -6.78
CA ARG A 91 0.96 2.91 -7.08
C ARG A 91 0.77 1.91 -5.93
N THR A 92 0.94 2.34 -4.68
CA THR A 92 0.80 1.46 -3.51
C THR A 92 -0.67 1.16 -3.24
N MET A 93 -1.54 2.17 -3.35
CA MET A 93 -2.99 1.97 -3.24
C MET A 93 -3.52 1.07 -4.36
N GLN A 94 -3.17 1.32 -5.63
CA GLN A 94 -3.53 0.46 -6.76
C GLN A 94 -3.07 -1.00 -6.57
N THR A 95 -1.84 -1.20 -6.09
CA THR A 95 -1.34 -2.55 -5.77
C THR A 95 -2.19 -3.20 -4.68
N ALA A 96 -2.44 -2.49 -3.58
CA ALA A 96 -3.17 -3.01 -2.43
C ALA A 96 -4.61 -3.39 -2.80
N VAL A 97 -5.34 -2.50 -3.47
CA VAL A 97 -6.74 -2.74 -3.87
C VAL A 97 -6.84 -3.81 -4.95
N GLY A 98 -5.89 -3.87 -5.88
CA GLY A 98 -5.84 -4.93 -6.89
C GLY A 98 -5.63 -6.31 -6.27
N VAL A 99 -4.70 -6.43 -5.33
CA VAL A 99 -4.37 -7.72 -4.70
C VAL A 99 -5.41 -8.17 -3.70
N PHE A 100 -5.89 -7.28 -2.84
CA PHE A 100 -6.71 -7.62 -1.67
C PHE A 100 -8.16 -7.11 -1.75
N GLY A 101 -8.54 -6.40 -2.81
CA GLY A 101 -9.90 -5.91 -3.01
C GLY A 101 -10.93 -6.99 -3.34
N GLY A 102 -12.20 -6.60 -3.34
CA GLY A 102 -13.33 -7.50 -3.54
C GLY A 102 -13.46 -8.04 -4.97
N GLU A 103 -14.30 -9.06 -5.12
CA GLU A 103 -14.70 -9.54 -6.45
C GLU A 103 -15.62 -8.54 -7.15
N GLY A 104 -15.77 -8.67 -8.48
CA GLY A 104 -16.65 -7.79 -9.27
C GLY A 104 -18.05 -7.69 -8.66
N CYS A 105 -18.67 -6.52 -8.78
CA CYS A 105 -20.00 -6.27 -8.24
C CYS A 105 -21.01 -7.27 -8.83
N PRO A 106 -21.67 -8.13 -8.03
CA PRO A 106 -22.81 -8.91 -8.50
C PRO A 106 -23.93 -7.94 -8.90
N ASP A 107 -24.59 -8.19 -10.03
CA ASP A 107 -25.71 -7.37 -10.50
C ASP A 107 -26.73 -7.12 -9.38
N GLY A 108 -26.89 -5.85 -8.99
CA GLY A 108 -27.94 -5.41 -8.06
C GLY A 108 -27.55 -5.17 -6.60
N ILE A 109 -26.26 -5.24 -6.22
CA ILE A 109 -25.81 -4.83 -4.88
C ILE A 109 -25.04 -3.50 -4.97
N ASP A 110 -25.58 -2.44 -4.37
CA ASP A 110 -24.89 -1.15 -4.24
C ASP A 110 -23.86 -1.23 -3.11
N VAL A 111 -22.66 -1.73 -3.42
CA VAL A 111 -21.53 -1.78 -2.49
C VAL A 111 -20.55 -0.66 -2.84
N PRO A 112 -19.99 0.06 -1.84
CA PRO A 112 -18.96 1.06 -2.10
C PRO A 112 -17.81 0.48 -2.93
N LEU A 113 -17.30 1.26 -3.88
CA LEU A 113 -16.12 0.89 -4.63
C LEU A 113 -14.87 1.08 -3.76
N LEU A 114 -13.97 0.11 -3.81
CA LEU A 114 -12.64 0.25 -3.23
C LEU A 114 -11.74 1.07 -4.16
N MET A 115 -11.95 0.95 -5.47
CA MET A 115 -11.32 1.78 -6.49
C MET A 115 -12.29 1.99 -7.65
N VAL A 116 -12.42 3.23 -8.14
CA VAL A 116 -13.23 3.53 -9.33
C VAL A 116 -12.55 3.05 -10.62
N ALA A 117 -13.32 2.94 -11.70
CA ALA A 117 -12.74 2.64 -13.02
C ALA A 117 -11.79 3.76 -13.44
N ASP A 118 -10.69 3.38 -14.08
CA ASP A 118 -9.66 4.28 -14.60
C ASP A 118 -9.02 5.20 -13.54
N ALA A 119 -9.00 4.78 -12.27
CA ALA A 119 -8.35 5.53 -11.21
C ALA A 119 -6.89 5.80 -11.56
N GLY A 120 -6.54 7.08 -11.71
CA GLY A 120 -5.20 7.51 -12.08
C GLY A 120 -4.80 7.23 -13.53
N ASN A 121 -5.75 7.21 -14.48
CA ASN A 121 -5.52 6.90 -15.89
C ASN A 121 -4.94 5.49 -16.12
N SER A 122 -5.37 4.53 -15.29
CA SER A 122 -4.84 3.18 -15.29
C SER A 122 -5.45 2.28 -16.37
N ASN A 123 -6.56 2.68 -17.01
CA ASN A 123 -7.43 1.84 -17.84
C ASN A 123 -7.89 0.55 -17.12
N HIS A 124 -7.85 0.51 -15.78
CA HIS A 124 -8.24 -0.64 -14.99
C HIS A 124 -9.75 -0.56 -14.64
N PRO A 125 -10.50 -1.67 -14.66
CA PRO A 125 -11.88 -1.68 -14.21
C PRO A 125 -12.01 -1.31 -12.73
N ALA A 126 -13.20 -0.90 -12.33
CA ALA A 126 -13.51 -0.64 -10.92
C ALA A 126 -13.32 -1.90 -10.07
N ILE A 127 -12.91 -1.73 -8.82
CA ILE A 127 -12.72 -2.80 -7.83
C ILE A 127 -13.71 -2.57 -6.70
N SER A 128 -14.47 -3.62 -6.38
CA SER A 128 -15.46 -3.60 -5.30
C SER A 128 -14.78 -3.66 -3.91
N SER A 129 -15.45 -3.14 -2.89
CA SER A 129 -15.10 -3.42 -1.49
C SER A 129 -15.80 -4.67 -0.92
N LEU A 130 -16.58 -5.37 -1.75
CA LEU A 130 -17.35 -6.54 -1.30
C LEU A 130 -16.42 -7.69 -0.86
N TYR A 131 -16.63 -8.20 0.35
CA TYR A 131 -15.86 -9.29 0.96
C TYR A 131 -14.34 -9.05 1.07
N CYS A 132 -13.87 -7.80 1.01
CA CYS A 132 -12.48 -7.47 1.31
C CYS A 132 -12.32 -7.02 2.77
N PRO A 133 -11.11 -7.15 3.36
CA PRO A 133 -10.81 -6.52 4.65
C PRO A 133 -10.91 -4.98 4.56
N PRO A 134 -10.97 -4.26 5.69
CA PRO A 134 -10.83 -2.81 5.71
C PRO A 134 -9.45 -2.37 5.19
N PHE A 135 -9.41 -1.18 4.58
CA PHE A 135 -8.20 -0.54 4.05
C PHE A 135 -7.94 0.77 4.77
N ILE A 136 -6.71 1.00 5.21
CA ILE A 136 -6.28 2.26 5.83
C ILE A 136 -5.01 2.74 5.12
N ALA A 137 -5.00 4.01 4.73
CA ALA A 137 -3.81 4.68 4.22
C ALA A 137 -3.09 5.43 5.35
N VAL A 138 -1.77 5.23 5.47
CA VAL A 138 -0.95 5.88 6.50
C VAL A 138 0.37 6.39 5.93
N GLU A 139 0.75 7.61 6.29
CA GLU A 139 1.98 8.24 5.81
C GLU A 139 3.25 7.46 6.18
N GLY A 140 3.24 6.81 7.36
CA GLY A 140 4.37 6.01 7.86
C GLY A 140 4.71 4.77 7.02
N CYS A 141 3.89 4.41 6.04
CA CYS A 141 4.17 3.30 5.12
C CYS A 141 4.89 3.71 3.83
N ARG A 142 5.21 5.00 3.63
CA ARG A 142 5.89 5.48 2.43
C ARG A 142 7.30 4.91 2.30
N GLU A 143 7.71 4.70 1.06
CA GLU A 143 9.04 4.18 0.74
C GLU A 143 10.15 5.22 0.87
N HIS A 144 9.91 6.44 0.38
CA HIS A 144 10.81 7.58 0.50
C HIS A 144 9.99 8.85 0.72
N LEU A 145 10.52 9.75 1.55
CA LEU A 145 10.05 11.12 1.69
C LEU A 145 11.15 12.02 1.11
N GLY A 146 10.86 12.85 0.11
CA GLY A 146 11.93 13.61 -0.53
C GLY A 146 11.56 14.43 -1.76
N VAL A 147 12.60 14.78 -2.51
CA VAL A 147 12.55 15.74 -3.62
C VAL A 147 12.00 15.18 -4.93
N HIS A 148 11.82 13.86 -5.02
CA HIS A 148 11.36 13.20 -6.23
C HIS A 148 9.84 13.36 -6.38
N TRP A 149 9.39 13.76 -7.57
CA TRP A 149 7.97 14.02 -7.82
C TRP A 149 7.12 12.77 -7.66
N CYS A 150 7.68 11.58 -7.95
CA CYS A 150 6.98 10.32 -7.76
C CYS A 150 6.72 9.95 -6.31
N ASP A 151 7.44 10.55 -5.35
CA ASP A 151 7.29 10.25 -3.93
C ASP A 151 6.33 11.22 -3.23
N LYS A 152 5.87 12.23 -3.96
CA LYS A 152 4.78 13.11 -3.57
C LYS A 152 3.45 12.46 -3.89
N ARG A 153 2.52 12.52 -2.95
CA ARG A 153 1.14 12.08 -3.18
C ARG A 153 0.27 13.22 -3.67
N ARG A 154 -0.91 12.87 -4.19
CA ARG A 154 -2.03 13.81 -4.39
C ARG A 154 -2.70 14.19 -3.08
N SER A 155 -3.55 15.22 -3.14
CA SER A 155 -4.34 15.58 -1.97
C SER A 155 -5.28 14.44 -1.57
N ILE A 156 -5.62 14.36 -0.28
CA ILE A 156 -6.59 13.36 0.19
C ILE A 156 -7.97 13.62 -0.41
N SER A 157 -8.31 14.90 -0.63
CA SER A 157 -9.49 15.34 -1.37
C SER A 157 -9.56 14.76 -2.79
N GLU A 158 -8.43 14.63 -3.48
CA GLU A 158 -8.36 13.97 -4.80
C GLU A 158 -8.41 12.44 -4.71
N TYR A 159 -7.91 11.83 -3.63
CA TYR A 159 -7.94 10.37 -3.47
C TYR A 159 -9.30 9.81 -3.05
N LYS A 160 -10.04 10.49 -2.19
CA LYS A 160 -11.37 10.04 -1.72
C LYS A 160 -12.32 9.63 -2.86
N PRO A 161 -12.50 10.40 -3.95
CA PRO A 161 -13.35 9.97 -5.05
C PRO A 161 -12.77 8.80 -5.85
N LEU A 162 -11.44 8.63 -5.87
CA LEU A 162 -10.77 7.54 -6.59
C LEU A 162 -10.78 6.22 -5.81
N PHE A 163 -10.69 6.31 -4.48
CA PHE A 163 -10.63 5.19 -3.54
C PHE A 163 -11.66 5.36 -2.40
N PRO A 164 -12.98 5.31 -2.68
CA PRO A 164 -14.01 5.68 -1.71
C PRO A 164 -14.01 4.87 -0.41
N ALA A 165 -13.59 3.61 -0.46
CA ALA A 165 -13.58 2.71 0.68
C ALA A 165 -12.22 2.60 1.41
N ILE A 166 -11.21 3.39 1.03
CA ILE A 166 -9.96 3.51 1.81
C ILE A 166 -10.16 4.56 2.90
N ASP A 167 -9.82 4.22 4.14
CA ASP A 167 -9.81 5.17 5.25
C ASP A 167 -8.50 5.99 5.25
N PHE A 168 -8.64 7.31 5.15
CA PHE A 168 -7.56 8.28 5.20
C PHE A 168 -7.54 9.09 6.51
N SER A 169 -8.32 8.71 7.53
CA SER A 169 -8.45 9.44 8.80
C SER A 169 -7.15 9.60 9.58
N MET A 170 -6.16 8.75 9.32
CA MET A 170 -4.82 8.78 9.92
C MET A 170 -3.86 9.78 9.26
N ILE A 171 -4.31 10.51 8.23
CA ILE A 171 -3.51 11.52 7.53
C ILE A 171 -3.97 12.92 7.96
N GLU A 172 -3.07 13.67 8.56
CA GLU A 172 -3.38 14.96 9.20
C GLU A 172 -3.53 16.11 8.19
N CYS A 173 -2.76 16.12 7.10
CA CYS A 173 -2.75 17.18 6.10
C CYS A 173 -3.39 16.72 4.79
N ASP A 174 -4.25 17.56 4.19
CA ASP A 174 -4.85 17.24 2.89
C ASP A 174 -3.79 17.22 1.78
N ASP A 175 -2.93 18.22 1.74
CA ASP A 175 -1.79 18.29 0.83
C ASP A 175 -0.61 17.44 1.32
N ASP A 176 0.29 17.11 0.40
CA ASP A 176 1.57 16.46 0.72
C ASP A 176 2.50 17.43 1.47
N VAL A 177 3.20 16.94 2.51
CA VAL A 177 4.04 17.74 3.43
C VAL A 177 5.53 17.38 3.35
#